data_AF-A0A836V6C9-F1
#
_entry.id   AF-A0A836V6C9-F1
#
_cell.length_a   1.000
_cell.length_b   1.000
_cell.length_c   1.000
_cell.angle_alpha   90.00
_cell.angle_beta   90.00
_cell.angle_gamma   90.00
#
_symmetry.space_group_name_H-M   'P 1'
#
loop_
_entity.id
_entity.type
_entity.pdbx_description
1 polymer ?
#
loop_
_entity_poly.entity_id
_entity_poly.type
_entity_poly.pdbx_seq_one_letter_code
_entity_poly.pdbx_strand_id
1 'polypeptide(L)'
;MLKFQNKTVLVTGSGTGIGLAVTKKFVENGASAIILGRRREPLMKAAEMLEEIIKENQSKATIKVFPGVDVSDEKSVTKMFDNLAGNQISLDVLVNNAGVSGPVTCFAHTSEEDFKSAVDIHLTGTFWTSVQALRVMKEGAKIITISTFFAEERPLEQRPYRFRSPYTASQGAKNRLVEAMSWELTEKGIISIGTNPGPVHSDRIYKTVYPKAASEFLRVSGFEDLSPSEVEAANNEIVGLLGEDDETIKTGIKSAAEKLGKPETILTNLLDKIKTIAEKIQKNTSTMIPDQQFLSQEQVATTILTLADDEQAKILNGKIIPGDRVFYPVKPHVASSVPKVESNEYSEKDCIVTGDLTDIKDENDDEYRGSIAEHCKLTELDRSAWDGLLWRCFLVPTIQVRDKLDVLVPGGSDDPRLFKDTKGRIVIIGPALPVGKKISGHERAKVEVFRGALRPFVTTVNQELSDVLKSNIRVFLILPGSIDGKEPSHENLVNTINYLMTDEKAISSSEVIFHPDETR
;
A
#
# COMPACT_ATOMS: atom_id res chain seq x y z
N MET A 1 25.63 -3.08 29.13
CA MET A 1 24.43 -2.20 29.06
C MET A 1 23.58 -2.75 27.93
N LEU A 2 22.27 -2.92 28.11
CA LEU A 2 21.42 -3.39 27.01
C LEU A 2 21.39 -2.34 25.89
N LYS A 3 21.30 -2.78 24.63
CA LYS A 3 21.55 -1.93 23.46
C LYS A 3 20.66 -0.68 23.38
N PHE A 4 19.39 -0.83 23.77
CA PHE A 4 18.39 0.26 23.78
C PHE A 4 18.00 0.67 25.20
N GLN A 5 18.90 0.46 26.17
CA GLN A 5 18.67 0.92 27.53
C GLN A 5 18.45 2.43 27.58
N ASN A 6 17.45 2.87 28.35
CA ASN A 6 17.02 4.27 28.47
C ASN A 6 16.46 4.89 27.18
N LYS A 7 16.15 4.09 26.16
CA LYS A 7 15.45 4.53 24.96
C LYS A 7 13.96 4.26 25.07
N THR A 8 13.15 5.10 24.44
CA THR A 8 11.70 4.90 24.31
C THR A 8 11.35 4.60 22.86
N VAL A 9 10.65 3.48 22.63
CA VAL A 9 10.11 3.10 21.32
C VAL A 9 8.59 3.17 21.32
N LEU A 10 7.99 3.63 20.23
CA LEU A 10 6.56 3.56 19.97
C LEU A 10 6.33 2.70 18.73
N VAL A 11 5.52 1.65 18.86
CA VAL A 11 5.19 0.75 17.74
C VAL A 11 3.70 0.76 17.49
N THR A 12 3.27 1.18 16.30
CA THR A 12 1.85 1.17 15.94
C THR A 12 1.37 -0.25 15.61
N GLY A 13 0.16 -0.62 16.06
CA GLY A 13 -0.40 -1.95 15.83
C GLY A 13 0.37 -3.07 16.55
N SER A 14 0.77 -2.82 17.79
CA SER A 14 1.71 -3.65 18.57
C SER A 14 1.07 -4.73 19.44
N GLY A 15 -0.25 -4.90 19.39
CA GLY A 15 -0.94 -5.94 20.17
C GLY A 15 -0.78 -7.36 19.61
N THR A 16 -0.37 -7.53 18.35
CA THR A 16 -0.23 -8.86 17.70
C THR A 16 0.78 -8.81 16.55
N GLY A 17 1.26 -9.97 16.12
CA GLY A 17 2.01 -10.11 14.86
C GLY A 17 3.35 -9.37 14.85
N ILE A 18 3.72 -8.80 13.70
CA ILE A 18 4.99 -8.09 13.50
C ILE A 18 5.17 -6.96 14.54
N GLY A 19 4.13 -6.17 14.81
CA GLY A 19 4.22 -5.08 15.77
C GLY A 19 4.55 -5.55 17.18
N LEU A 20 3.96 -6.66 17.62
CA LEU A 20 4.28 -7.28 18.91
C LEU A 20 5.71 -7.81 18.93
N ALA A 21 6.13 -8.54 17.89
CA ALA A 21 7.49 -9.08 17.80
C ALA A 21 8.55 -7.97 17.82
N VAL A 22 8.32 -6.87 17.06
CA VAL A 22 9.20 -5.69 17.08
C VAL A 22 9.26 -5.10 18.48
N THR A 23 8.11 -4.86 19.12
CA THR A 23 8.05 -4.28 20.47
C THR A 23 8.80 -5.16 21.48
N LYS A 24 8.53 -6.46 21.46
CA LYS A 24 9.21 -7.47 22.29
C LYS A 24 10.71 -7.38 22.11
N LYS A 25 11.19 -7.32 20.87
CA LYS A 25 12.63 -7.25 20.58
C LYS A 25 13.31 -6.00 21.13
N PHE A 26 12.64 -4.85 21.11
CA PHE A 26 13.15 -3.62 21.73
C PHE A 26 13.18 -3.73 23.26
N VAL A 27 12.14 -4.29 23.88
CA VAL A 27 12.05 -4.48 25.34
C VAL A 27 13.09 -5.48 25.85
N GLU A 28 13.32 -6.58 25.12
CA GLU A 28 14.43 -7.51 25.37
C GLU A 28 15.80 -6.80 25.34
N ASN A 29 15.91 -5.71 24.56
CA ASN A 29 17.10 -4.88 24.47
C ASN A 29 17.05 -3.64 25.37
N GLY A 30 16.16 -3.62 26.37
CA GLY A 30 16.15 -2.64 27.46
C GLY A 30 15.39 -1.33 27.17
N ALA A 31 14.68 -1.24 26.05
CA ALA A 31 13.86 -0.06 25.74
C ALA A 31 12.58 -0.02 26.58
N SER A 32 12.15 1.18 26.96
CA SER A 32 10.74 1.41 27.33
C SER A 32 9.89 1.42 26.06
N ALA A 33 8.66 0.91 26.14
CA ALA A 33 7.78 0.78 24.98
C ALA A 33 6.44 1.48 25.19
N ILE A 34 6.00 2.18 24.15
CA ILE A 34 4.65 2.71 23.99
C ILE A 34 3.95 1.81 22.97
N ILE A 35 2.91 1.12 23.42
CA ILE A 35 2.12 0.22 22.58
C ILE A 35 0.73 0.79 22.34
N LEU A 36 0.22 0.61 21.13
CA LEU A 36 -1.10 1.09 20.72
C LEU A 36 -1.77 0.17 19.72
N GLY A 37 -3.10 0.21 19.72
CA GLY A 37 -3.93 -0.43 18.72
C GLY A 37 -5.41 -0.45 19.11
N ARG A 38 -6.26 -0.76 18.13
CA ARG A 38 -7.72 -0.70 18.25
C ARG A 38 -8.29 -1.68 19.26
N ARG A 39 -7.75 -2.90 19.33
CA ARG A 39 -8.26 -3.98 20.17
C ARG A 39 -7.61 -3.96 21.53
N ARG A 40 -8.40 -3.72 22.58
CA ARG A 40 -7.93 -3.66 23.96
C ARG A 40 -7.32 -4.99 24.43
N GLU A 41 -8.04 -6.09 24.27
CA GLU A 41 -7.65 -7.37 24.87
C GLU A 41 -6.27 -7.88 24.39
N PRO A 42 -5.98 -7.98 23.07
CA PRO A 42 -4.64 -8.40 22.63
C PRO A 42 -3.54 -7.45 23.08
N LEU A 43 -3.83 -6.15 23.17
CA LEU A 43 -2.87 -5.14 23.60
C LEU A 43 -2.52 -5.26 25.09
N MET A 44 -3.49 -5.60 25.94
CA MET A 44 -3.23 -5.85 27.36
C MET A 44 -2.41 -7.14 27.57
N LYS A 45 -2.72 -8.22 26.84
CA LYS A 45 -1.92 -9.46 26.86
C LYS A 45 -0.48 -9.21 26.42
N ALA A 46 -0.29 -8.37 25.39
CA ALA A 46 1.03 -7.92 24.98
C ALA A 46 1.74 -7.16 26.10
N ALA A 47 1.07 -6.25 26.79
CA ALA A 47 1.66 -5.49 27.90
C ALA A 47 2.16 -6.42 29.02
N GLU A 48 1.33 -7.38 29.45
CA GLU A 48 1.69 -8.35 30.50
C GLU A 48 2.96 -9.14 30.13
N MET A 49 3.02 -9.67 28.91
CA MET A 49 4.21 -10.38 28.40
C MET A 49 5.46 -9.49 28.39
N LEU A 50 5.33 -8.22 27.98
CA LEU A 50 6.46 -7.30 27.92
C LEU A 50 6.94 -6.92 29.34
N GLU A 51 6.03 -6.78 30.30
CA GLU A 51 6.37 -6.52 31.71
C GLU A 51 7.10 -7.70 32.36
N GLU A 52 6.75 -8.94 32.00
CA GLU A 52 7.49 -10.14 32.43
C GLU A 52 8.95 -10.11 31.93
N ILE A 53 9.15 -9.81 30.64
CA ILE A 53 10.51 -9.67 30.05
C ILE A 53 11.32 -8.58 30.77
N ILE A 54 10.69 -7.46 31.13
CA ILE A 54 11.36 -6.38 31.88
C ILE A 54 11.84 -6.88 33.24
N LYS A 55 11.00 -7.63 33.96
CA LYS A 55 11.34 -8.21 35.27
C LYS A 55 12.48 -9.23 35.15
N GLU A 56 12.39 -10.14 34.18
CA GLU A 56 13.42 -11.16 33.91
C GLU A 56 14.77 -10.51 33.59
N ASN A 57 14.78 -9.45 32.77
CA ASN A 57 15.99 -8.73 32.40
C ASN A 57 16.49 -7.77 33.50
N GLN A 58 15.77 -7.63 34.62
CA GLN A 58 16.03 -6.65 35.67
C GLN A 58 16.21 -5.22 35.12
N SER A 59 15.46 -4.91 34.06
CA SER A 59 15.50 -3.63 33.36
C SER A 59 14.65 -2.59 34.10
N LYS A 60 15.00 -1.30 33.94
CA LYS A 60 14.19 -0.16 34.39
C LYS A 60 13.21 0.34 33.32
N ALA A 61 13.08 -0.40 32.22
CA ALA A 61 12.13 -0.09 31.16
C ALA A 61 10.69 -0.10 31.67
N THR A 62 9.82 0.63 30.98
CA THR A 62 8.39 0.74 31.32
C THR A 62 7.53 0.49 30.08
N ILE A 63 6.30 0.03 30.29
CA ILE A 63 5.29 -0.15 29.24
C ILE A 63 4.19 0.89 29.42
N LYS A 64 3.88 1.64 28.36
CA LYS A 64 2.73 2.55 28.31
C LYS A 64 1.76 2.09 27.23
N VAL A 65 0.50 1.94 27.60
CA VAL A 65 -0.54 1.30 26.76
C VAL A 65 -1.60 2.31 26.33
N PHE A 66 -1.89 2.37 25.03
CA PHE A 66 -2.97 3.17 24.46
C PHE A 66 -3.96 2.28 23.66
N PRO A 67 -4.96 1.67 24.33
CA PRO A 67 -5.97 0.88 23.66
C PRO A 67 -7.00 1.77 22.95
N GLY A 68 -7.55 1.29 21.85
CA GLY A 68 -8.59 1.99 21.09
C GLY A 68 -8.08 3.08 20.14
N VAL A 69 -6.77 3.27 20.02
CA VAL A 69 -6.20 4.19 19.04
C VAL A 69 -6.22 3.53 17.65
N ASP A 70 -6.93 4.16 16.72
CA ASP A 70 -6.89 3.83 15.29
C ASP A 70 -6.01 4.86 14.58
N VAL A 71 -5.04 4.38 13.80
CA VAL A 71 -4.09 5.27 13.11
C VAL A 71 -4.77 6.10 12.02
N SER A 72 -5.90 5.64 11.46
CA SER A 72 -6.69 6.43 10.50
C SER A 72 -7.45 7.59 11.16
N ASP A 73 -7.78 7.49 12.46
CA ASP A 73 -8.49 8.52 13.21
C ASP A 73 -7.51 9.58 13.74
N GLU A 74 -7.52 10.73 13.06
CA GLU A 74 -6.77 11.93 13.41
C GLU A 74 -6.88 12.28 14.89
N LYS A 75 -8.10 12.29 15.44
CA LYS A 75 -8.37 12.76 16.81
C LYS A 75 -7.78 11.81 17.84
N SER A 76 -7.89 10.50 17.61
CA SER A 76 -7.33 9.51 18.54
C SER A 76 -5.80 9.58 18.60
N VAL A 77 -5.14 9.74 17.45
CA VAL A 77 -3.69 9.88 17.35
C VAL A 77 -3.22 11.18 17.99
N THR A 78 -3.86 12.31 17.67
CA THR A 78 -3.52 13.63 18.24
C THR A 78 -3.66 13.61 19.76
N LYS A 79 -4.77 13.08 20.30
CA LYS A 79 -4.99 12.98 21.75
C LYS A 79 -3.96 12.09 22.44
N MET A 80 -3.51 11.02 21.80
CA MET A 80 -2.43 10.18 22.33
C MET A 80 -1.12 10.98 22.43
N PHE A 81 -0.73 11.71 21.37
CA PHE A 81 0.49 12.52 21.39
C PHE A 81 0.39 13.75 22.30
N ASP A 82 -0.79 14.34 22.48
CA ASP A 82 -1.02 15.37 23.51
C ASP A 82 -0.74 14.82 24.91
N ASN A 83 -1.19 13.58 25.19
CA ASN A 83 -0.86 12.92 26.45
C ASN A 83 0.66 12.69 26.59
N LEU A 84 1.36 12.26 25.53
CA LEU A 84 2.81 12.05 25.58
C LEU A 84 3.57 13.36 25.82
N ALA A 85 3.21 14.41 25.10
CA ALA A 85 3.80 15.74 25.23
C ALA A 85 3.55 16.33 26.62
N GLY A 86 2.31 16.26 27.13
CA GLY A 86 1.94 16.74 28.47
C GLY A 86 2.65 16.00 29.61
N ASN A 87 3.02 14.74 29.40
CA ASN A 87 3.83 13.94 30.34
C ASN A 87 5.35 14.04 30.06
N GLN A 88 5.78 14.94 29.17
CA GLN A 88 7.19 15.16 28.82
C GLN A 88 7.92 13.88 28.38
N ILE A 89 7.20 12.95 27.74
CA ILE A 89 7.78 11.73 27.22
C ILE A 89 8.62 12.09 25.98
N SER A 90 9.85 11.59 25.93
CA SER A 90 10.76 11.74 24.79
C SER A 90 10.81 10.44 24.00
N LEU A 91 10.52 10.49 22.70
CA LEU A 91 10.52 9.33 21.81
C LEU A 91 11.84 9.23 21.05
N ASP A 92 12.50 8.07 21.12
CA ASP A 92 13.74 7.81 20.38
C ASP A 92 13.49 7.08 19.06
N VAL A 93 12.49 6.18 19.03
CA VAL A 93 12.17 5.37 17.84
C VAL A 93 10.66 5.30 17.64
N LEU A 94 10.17 5.76 16.49
CA LEU A 94 8.83 5.49 15.99
C LEU A 94 8.92 4.32 14.99
N VAL A 95 8.10 3.28 15.19
CA VAL A 95 7.89 2.22 14.20
C VAL A 95 6.47 2.29 13.65
N ASN A 96 6.33 2.76 12.42
CA ASN A 96 5.08 2.73 11.67
C ASN A 96 4.85 1.32 11.10
N ASN A 97 4.07 0.51 11.82
CA ASN A 97 3.78 -0.89 11.49
C ASN A 97 2.28 -1.17 11.27
N ALA A 98 1.39 -0.38 11.87
CA ALA A 98 -0.05 -0.61 11.80
C ALA A 98 -0.53 -0.76 10.35
N GLY A 99 -1.38 -1.75 10.13
CA GLY A 99 -1.92 -2.04 8.82
C GLY A 99 -2.90 -3.21 8.83
N VAL A 100 -3.88 -3.14 7.94
CA VAL A 100 -4.89 -4.18 7.73
C VAL A 100 -4.66 -4.90 6.39
N SER A 101 -5.40 -5.98 6.13
CA SER A 101 -5.39 -6.57 4.80
C SER A 101 -5.92 -5.58 3.76
N GLY A 102 -6.87 -4.71 4.10
CA GLY A 102 -7.62 -3.94 3.10
C GLY A 102 -8.55 -4.84 2.28
N PRO A 103 -9.23 -4.29 1.27
CA PRO A 103 -10.04 -5.07 0.34
C PRO A 103 -9.18 -6.11 -0.39
N VAL A 104 -9.79 -7.26 -0.67
CA VAL A 104 -9.21 -8.35 -1.46
C VAL A 104 -10.19 -8.70 -2.55
N THR A 105 -10.29 -7.82 -3.54
CA THR A 105 -11.20 -7.96 -4.67
C THR A 105 -10.58 -7.30 -5.91
N CYS A 106 -11.06 -7.62 -7.10
CA CYS A 106 -10.66 -6.92 -8.31
C CYS A 106 -10.95 -5.42 -8.20
N PHE A 107 -10.07 -4.58 -8.73
CA PHE A 107 -10.19 -3.14 -8.64
C PHE A 107 -11.54 -2.61 -9.16
N ALA A 108 -12.06 -3.20 -10.24
CA ALA A 108 -13.36 -2.83 -10.80
C ALA A 108 -14.54 -3.04 -9.82
N HIS A 109 -14.40 -3.96 -8.85
CA HIS A 109 -15.39 -4.25 -7.80
C HIS A 109 -15.08 -3.56 -6.47
N THR A 110 -13.95 -2.83 -6.37
CA THR A 110 -13.55 -2.19 -5.11
C THR A 110 -14.40 -0.93 -4.88
N SER A 111 -15.11 -0.89 -3.76
CA SER A 111 -15.89 0.29 -3.35
C SER A 111 -14.98 1.50 -3.07
N GLU A 112 -15.52 2.70 -3.21
CA GLU A 112 -14.76 3.93 -2.90
C GLU A 112 -14.39 3.99 -1.41
N GLU A 113 -15.31 3.54 -0.56
CA GLU A 113 -15.12 3.49 0.90
C GLU A 113 -13.99 2.55 1.28
N ASP A 114 -13.95 1.33 0.71
CA ASP A 114 -12.86 0.38 0.98
C ASP A 114 -11.52 0.88 0.48
N PHE A 115 -11.50 1.55 -0.68
CA PHE A 115 -10.30 2.17 -1.21
C PHE A 115 -9.78 3.24 -0.25
N LYS A 116 -10.64 4.22 0.12
CA LYS A 116 -10.30 5.30 1.05
C LYS A 116 -9.85 4.75 2.39
N SER A 117 -10.56 3.80 2.96
CA SER A 117 -10.22 3.15 4.24
C SER A 117 -8.83 2.51 4.20
N ALA A 118 -8.46 1.84 3.10
CA ALA A 118 -7.12 1.30 2.95
C ALA A 118 -6.05 2.41 2.89
N VAL A 119 -6.31 3.50 2.16
CA VAL A 119 -5.41 4.65 2.06
C VAL A 119 -5.27 5.34 3.42
N ASP A 120 -6.37 5.56 4.13
CA ASP A 120 -6.40 6.22 5.42
C ASP A 120 -5.59 5.47 6.47
N ILE A 121 -5.69 4.14 6.50
CA ILE A 121 -4.94 3.33 7.46
C ILE A 121 -3.47 3.26 7.10
N HIS A 122 -3.16 2.93 5.84
CA HIS A 122 -1.79 2.59 5.46
C HIS A 122 -0.95 3.84 5.20
N LEU A 123 -1.48 4.83 4.49
CA LEU A 123 -0.74 6.02 4.10
C LEU A 123 -0.99 7.17 5.06
N THR A 124 -2.24 7.64 5.18
CA THR A 124 -2.56 8.81 6.00
C THR A 124 -2.25 8.58 7.48
N GLY A 125 -2.56 7.40 8.02
CA GLY A 125 -2.26 7.07 9.40
C GLY A 125 -0.75 6.98 9.69
N THR A 126 0.04 6.51 8.71
CA THR A 126 1.51 6.55 8.80
C THR A 126 2.01 7.98 8.83
N PHE A 127 1.55 8.81 7.89
CA PHE A 127 1.91 10.22 7.80
C PHE A 127 1.56 10.98 9.09
N TRP A 128 0.30 10.90 9.54
CA TRP A 128 -0.17 11.66 10.69
C TRP A 128 0.50 11.21 12.00
N THR A 129 0.72 9.90 12.17
CA THR A 129 1.49 9.40 13.32
C THR A 129 2.91 9.95 13.33
N SER A 130 3.58 9.98 12.16
CA SER A 130 4.92 10.55 12.02
C SER A 130 4.95 12.03 12.35
N VAL A 131 4.02 12.84 11.81
CA VAL A 131 3.92 14.28 12.10
C VAL A 131 3.71 14.54 13.59
N GLN A 132 2.76 13.84 14.21
CA GLN A 132 2.48 14.01 15.64
C GLN A 132 3.66 13.55 16.52
N ALA A 133 4.41 12.53 16.10
CA ALA A 133 5.60 12.08 16.81
C ALA A 133 6.72 13.14 16.86
N LEU A 134 6.83 14.00 15.85
CA LEU A 134 7.85 15.07 15.83
C LEU A 134 7.75 16.01 17.04
N ARG A 135 6.58 16.12 17.68
CA ARG A 135 6.35 16.93 18.88
C ARG A 135 7.06 16.38 20.12
N VAL A 136 7.41 15.10 20.12
CA VAL A 136 8.03 14.39 21.24
C VAL A 136 9.35 13.71 20.87
N MET A 137 9.82 13.84 19.63
CA MET A 137 11.11 13.33 19.16
C MET A 137 12.21 14.38 19.30
N LYS A 138 13.44 13.94 19.50
CA LYS A 138 14.64 14.78 19.63
C LYS A 138 15.65 14.46 18.54
N GLU A 139 16.71 15.28 18.46
CA GLU A 139 17.86 15.01 17.61
C GLU A 139 18.39 13.58 17.84
N GLY A 140 18.67 12.88 16.75
CA GLY A 140 19.10 11.49 16.74
C GLY A 140 17.96 10.48 16.83
N ALA A 141 16.69 10.89 16.89
CA ALA A 141 15.56 9.96 16.88
C ALA A 141 15.33 9.35 15.47
N LYS A 142 14.64 8.20 15.41
CA LYS A 142 14.41 7.43 14.17
C LYS A 142 12.92 7.20 13.92
N ILE A 143 12.51 7.36 12.67
CA ILE A 143 11.23 6.89 12.15
C ILE A 143 11.54 5.69 11.24
N ILE A 144 11.10 4.50 11.64
CA ILE A 144 11.20 3.28 10.86
C ILE A 144 9.81 2.93 10.31
N THR A 145 9.65 2.90 9.00
CA THR A 145 8.38 2.59 8.34
C THR A 145 8.43 1.21 7.71
N ILE A 146 7.52 0.32 8.13
CA ILE A 146 7.35 -1.00 7.54
C ILE A 146 6.35 -0.91 6.40
N SER A 147 6.78 -1.27 5.21
CA SER A 147 5.98 -1.31 3.98
C SER A 147 5.84 -2.77 3.51
N THR A 148 6.06 -3.06 2.23
CA THR A 148 5.92 -4.40 1.67
C THR A 148 6.78 -4.57 0.41
N PHE A 149 7.26 -5.79 0.18
CA PHE A 149 8.00 -6.14 -1.03
C PHE A 149 7.21 -6.00 -2.33
N PHE A 150 5.87 -5.94 -2.27
CA PHE A 150 5.02 -5.64 -3.43
C PHE A 150 5.06 -4.16 -3.86
N ALA A 151 5.61 -3.28 -3.02
CA ALA A 151 5.79 -1.87 -3.31
C ALA A 151 7.27 -1.51 -3.55
N GLU A 152 8.13 -2.52 -3.72
CA GLU A 152 9.52 -2.31 -4.07
C GLU A 152 9.61 -1.82 -5.51
N GLU A 153 10.20 -0.64 -5.69
CA GLU A 153 10.45 -0.06 -7.00
C GLU A 153 11.93 -0.22 -7.33
N ARG A 154 12.33 -1.41 -7.80
CA ARG A 154 13.63 -1.51 -8.47
C ARG A 154 13.55 -0.66 -9.73
N PRO A 155 14.64 0.00 -10.16
CA PRO A 155 14.63 0.75 -11.40
C PRO A 155 14.07 -0.13 -12.52
N LEU A 156 12.98 0.33 -13.15
CA LEU A 156 12.28 -0.33 -14.27
C LEU A 156 11.39 -1.54 -13.95
N GLU A 157 11.19 -1.91 -12.69
CA GLU A 157 10.37 -3.07 -12.32
C GLU A 157 9.38 -2.72 -11.21
N GLN A 158 8.12 -3.11 -11.40
CA GLN A 158 7.04 -3.00 -10.41
C GLN A 158 6.45 -4.40 -10.16
N ARG A 159 5.93 -4.67 -8.97
CA ARG A 159 5.37 -5.99 -8.64
C ARG A 159 3.87 -5.89 -8.44
N PRO A 160 3.03 -6.42 -9.35
CA PRO A 160 1.59 -6.43 -9.13
C PRO A 160 1.25 -7.32 -7.95
N TYR A 161 0.25 -6.92 -7.17
CA TYR A 161 -0.36 -7.80 -6.18
C TYR A 161 -1.85 -7.88 -6.47
N ARG A 162 -2.24 -8.90 -7.24
CA ARG A 162 -3.63 -9.06 -7.69
C ARG A 162 -4.61 -9.00 -6.51
N PHE A 163 -5.71 -8.28 -6.73
CA PHE A 163 -6.79 -8.02 -5.81
C PHE A 163 -6.42 -7.08 -4.65
N ARG A 164 -5.33 -6.32 -4.78
CA ARG A 164 -4.73 -5.56 -3.65
C ARG A 164 -4.34 -4.14 -4.04
N SER A 165 -4.91 -3.60 -5.12
CA SER A 165 -4.51 -2.30 -5.66
C SER A 165 -4.54 -1.14 -4.65
N PRO A 166 -5.52 -1.00 -3.72
CA PRO A 166 -5.49 0.12 -2.76
C PRO A 166 -4.37 -0.06 -1.72
N TYR A 167 -4.11 -1.31 -1.34
CA TYR A 167 -3.03 -1.66 -0.43
C TYR A 167 -1.67 -1.37 -1.06
N THR A 168 -1.37 -1.91 -2.25
CA THR A 168 -0.05 -1.74 -2.88
C THR A 168 0.24 -0.29 -3.25
N ALA A 169 -0.77 0.45 -3.71
CA ALA A 169 -0.66 1.89 -3.95
C ALA A 169 -0.25 2.66 -2.68
N SER A 170 -0.93 2.42 -1.57
CA SER A 170 -0.60 3.05 -0.29
C SER A 170 0.81 2.71 0.18
N GLN A 171 1.27 1.47 -0.03
CA GLN A 171 2.63 1.05 0.36
C GLN A 171 3.72 1.67 -0.53
N GLY A 172 3.45 1.89 -1.82
CA GLY A 172 4.36 2.62 -2.72
C GLY A 172 4.53 4.08 -2.30
N ALA A 173 3.43 4.73 -1.94
CA ALA A 173 3.44 6.08 -1.39
C ALA A 173 4.24 6.17 -0.08
N LYS A 174 4.11 5.20 0.83
CA LYS A 174 4.89 5.15 2.09
C LYS A 174 6.39 5.10 1.84
N ASN A 175 6.85 4.35 0.84
CA ASN A 175 8.27 4.27 0.50
C ASN A 175 8.80 5.66 0.09
N ARG A 176 8.01 6.39 -0.69
CA ARG A 176 8.36 7.76 -1.10
C ARG A 176 8.21 8.78 0.03
N LEU A 177 7.26 8.57 0.94
CA LEU A 177 7.10 9.40 2.14
C LEU A 177 8.32 9.29 3.07
N VAL A 178 8.91 8.09 3.21
CA VAL A 178 10.16 7.92 3.97
C VAL A 178 11.28 8.80 3.42
N GLU A 179 11.45 8.79 2.09
CA GLU A 179 12.46 9.59 1.40
C GLU A 179 12.18 11.09 1.61
N ALA A 180 10.94 11.54 1.42
CA ALA A 180 10.55 12.93 1.65
C ALA A 180 10.83 13.39 3.09
N MET A 181 10.42 12.59 4.10
CA MET A 181 10.70 12.89 5.51
C MET A 181 12.20 12.93 5.81
N SER A 182 13.02 12.08 5.19
CA SER A 182 14.48 12.11 5.43
C SER A 182 15.12 13.44 5.05
N TRP A 183 14.63 14.07 3.98
CA TRP A 183 15.06 15.40 3.57
C TRP A 183 14.52 16.47 4.53
N GLU A 184 13.22 16.46 4.79
CA GLU A 184 12.55 17.50 5.58
C GLU A 184 13.01 17.57 7.04
N LEU A 185 13.41 16.43 7.59
CA LEU A 185 13.79 16.28 8.98
C LEU A 185 15.30 16.40 9.23
N THR A 186 16.09 16.68 8.19
CA THR A 186 17.56 16.83 8.30
C THR A 186 17.95 17.87 9.34
N GLU A 187 17.30 19.03 9.36
CA GLU A 187 17.58 20.13 10.32
C GLU A 187 17.19 19.78 11.76
N LYS A 188 16.26 18.84 11.96
CA LYS A 188 15.87 18.33 13.27
C LYS A 188 16.79 17.18 13.74
N GLY A 189 17.71 16.73 12.87
CA GLY A 189 18.55 15.56 13.09
C GLY A 189 17.77 14.27 13.31
N ILE A 190 16.55 14.17 12.76
CA ILE A 190 15.71 12.96 12.84
C ILE A 190 15.90 12.16 11.54
N ILE A 191 16.06 10.85 11.71
CA ILE A 191 16.32 9.92 10.62
C ILE A 191 15.03 9.23 10.21
N SER A 192 14.81 9.05 8.91
CA SER A 192 13.66 8.34 8.35
C SER A 192 14.14 7.19 7.47
N ILE A 193 13.73 5.96 7.79
CA ILE A 193 14.14 4.74 7.09
C ILE A 193 12.91 3.89 6.82
N GLY A 194 12.87 3.26 5.65
CA GLY A 194 11.83 2.34 5.25
C GLY A 194 12.36 0.93 5.16
N THR A 195 11.49 -0.06 5.29
CA THR A 195 11.81 -1.43 4.92
C THR A 195 10.63 -2.12 4.25
N ASN A 196 10.95 -3.00 3.32
CA ASN A 196 9.99 -3.81 2.58
C ASN A 196 10.20 -5.29 2.95
N PRO A 197 9.58 -5.80 4.03
CA PRO A 197 9.67 -7.22 4.35
C PRO A 197 9.08 -8.08 3.24
N GLY A 198 9.71 -9.23 3.01
CA GLY A 198 9.13 -10.30 2.20
C GLY A 198 7.90 -10.96 2.88
N PRO A 199 7.35 -12.03 2.29
CA PRO A 199 6.25 -12.78 2.86
C PRO A 199 6.57 -13.29 4.28
N VAL A 200 5.74 -12.89 5.26
CA VAL A 200 5.92 -13.26 6.67
C VAL A 200 4.92 -14.35 7.06
N HIS A 201 5.41 -15.42 7.68
CA HIS A 201 4.56 -16.45 8.25
C HIS A 201 3.65 -15.83 9.34
N SER A 202 2.34 -15.80 9.08
CA SER A 202 1.37 -15.25 10.03
C SER A 202 -0.03 -15.81 9.78
N ASP A 203 -0.78 -16.01 10.87
CA ASP A 203 -2.18 -16.45 10.81
C ASP A 203 -3.02 -15.59 9.88
N ARG A 204 -2.77 -14.27 9.85
CA ARG A 204 -3.47 -13.33 8.96
C ARG A 204 -3.33 -13.71 7.49
N ILE A 205 -2.16 -14.15 7.05
CA ILE A 205 -1.95 -14.52 5.64
C ILE A 205 -2.71 -15.82 5.33
N TYR A 206 -2.58 -16.82 6.19
CA TYR A 206 -3.15 -18.15 5.95
C TYR A 206 -4.66 -18.23 6.14
N LYS A 207 -5.20 -17.56 7.16
CA LYS A 207 -6.63 -17.58 7.51
C LYS A 207 -7.44 -16.49 6.82
N THR A 208 -6.79 -15.47 6.26
CA THR A 208 -7.53 -14.32 5.71
C THR A 208 -7.10 -13.96 4.30
N VAL A 209 -5.81 -13.67 4.05
CA VAL A 209 -5.40 -13.09 2.76
C VAL A 209 -5.50 -14.09 1.61
N TYR A 210 -4.92 -15.29 1.75
CA TYR A 210 -5.00 -16.30 0.68
C TYR A 210 -6.42 -16.84 0.47
N PRO A 211 -7.20 -17.14 1.53
CA PRO A 211 -8.61 -17.52 1.36
C PRO A 211 -9.44 -16.46 0.64
N LYS A 212 -9.31 -15.18 0.99
CA LYS A 212 -10.04 -14.11 0.31
C LYS A 212 -9.62 -13.96 -1.15
N ALA A 213 -8.33 -14.08 -1.45
CA ALA A 213 -7.85 -14.05 -2.83
C ALA A 213 -8.35 -15.25 -3.66
N ALA A 214 -8.42 -16.43 -3.05
CA ALA A 214 -8.99 -17.63 -3.66
C ALA A 214 -10.51 -17.51 -3.90
N SER A 215 -11.22 -16.95 -2.93
CA SER A 215 -12.65 -16.60 -3.03
C SER A 215 -12.92 -15.62 -4.18
N GLU A 216 -12.17 -14.53 -4.25
CA GLU A 216 -12.28 -13.57 -5.36
C GLU A 216 -11.93 -14.22 -6.70
N PHE A 217 -10.91 -15.06 -6.74
CA PHE A 217 -10.57 -15.78 -7.97
C PHE A 217 -11.74 -16.62 -8.47
N LEU A 218 -12.46 -17.32 -7.58
CA LEU A 218 -13.64 -18.10 -7.94
C LEU A 218 -14.84 -17.24 -8.33
N ARG A 219 -15.01 -16.07 -7.72
CA ARG A 219 -16.02 -15.08 -8.16
C ARG A 219 -15.79 -14.68 -9.61
N VAL A 220 -14.53 -14.46 -9.98
CA VAL A 220 -14.15 -14.03 -11.34
C VAL A 220 -14.13 -15.19 -12.35
N SER A 221 -13.56 -16.34 -11.99
CA SER A 221 -13.44 -17.48 -12.90
C SER A 221 -14.71 -18.32 -13.04
N GLY A 222 -15.67 -18.13 -12.13
CA GLY A 222 -16.87 -18.95 -11.99
C GLY A 222 -16.66 -20.19 -11.12
N PHE A 223 -17.76 -20.69 -10.54
CA PHE A 223 -17.80 -21.92 -9.75
C PHE A 223 -19.17 -22.60 -9.88
N GLU A 224 -19.17 -23.83 -10.41
CA GLU A 224 -20.38 -24.64 -10.63
C GLU A 224 -21.50 -23.80 -11.30
N ASP A 225 -22.74 -23.93 -10.82
CA ASP A 225 -23.91 -23.19 -11.33
C ASP A 225 -24.18 -21.87 -10.57
N LEU A 226 -23.18 -21.33 -9.85
CA LEU A 226 -23.31 -20.05 -9.16
C LEU A 226 -22.91 -18.88 -10.06
N SER A 227 -23.75 -17.84 -10.09
CA SER A 227 -23.37 -16.53 -10.62
C SER A 227 -22.29 -15.88 -9.75
N PRO A 228 -21.52 -14.90 -10.27
CA PRO A 228 -20.54 -14.16 -9.47
C PRO A 228 -21.12 -13.57 -8.17
N SER A 229 -22.32 -12.98 -8.23
CA SER A 229 -23.01 -12.43 -7.06
C SER A 229 -23.38 -13.50 -6.01
N GLU A 230 -23.72 -14.71 -6.46
CA GLU A 230 -24.01 -15.82 -5.55
C GLU A 230 -22.75 -16.42 -4.94
N VAL A 231 -21.63 -16.46 -5.69
CA VAL A 231 -20.32 -16.83 -5.15
C VAL A 231 -19.89 -15.84 -4.07
N GLU A 232 -20.06 -14.54 -4.30
CA GLU A 232 -19.77 -13.50 -3.31
C GLU A 232 -20.64 -13.64 -2.04
N ALA A 233 -21.96 -13.79 -2.21
CA ALA A 233 -22.88 -13.99 -1.09
C ALA A 233 -22.52 -15.24 -0.27
N ALA A 234 -22.20 -16.36 -0.94
CA ALA A 234 -21.74 -17.57 -0.29
C ALA A 234 -20.42 -17.35 0.48
N ASN A 235 -19.44 -16.70 -0.15
CA ASN A 235 -18.14 -16.46 0.43
C ASN A 235 -18.18 -15.59 1.69
N ASN A 236 -19.09 -14.62 1.74
CA ASN A 236 -19.31 -13.78 2.92
C ASN A 236 -19.76 -14.60 4.15
N GLU A 237 -20.42 -15.74 3.95
CA GLU A 237 -20.83 -16.63 5.04
C GLU A 237 -19.76 -17.67 5.38
N ILE A 238 -19.12 -18.28 4.36
CA ILE A 238 -18.36 -19.52 4.57
C ILE A 238 -16.85 -19.35 4.67
N VAL A 239 -16.25 -18.29 4.11
CA VAL A 239 -14.78 -18.15 4.07
C VAL A 239 -14.19 -18.06 5.49
N GLY A 240 -14.93 -17.46 6.42
CA GLY A 240 -14.54 -17.36 7.83
C GLY A 240 -14.45 -18.70 8.57
N LEU A 241 -15.04 -19.77 8.02
CA LEU A 241 -15.02 -21.11 8.61
C LEU A 241 -13.67 -21.84 8.35
N LEU A 242 -12.83 -21.31 7.45
CA LEU A 242 -11.56 -21.95 7.13
C LEU A 242 -10.60 -21.96 8.32
N GLY A 243 -10.24 -23.16 8.77
CA GLY A 243 -9.33 -23.38 9.89
C GLY A 243 -10.03 -23.50 11.25
N GLU A 244 -11.36 -23.52 11.26
CA GLU A 244 -12.17 -23.97 12.41
C GLU A 244 -12.26 -25.52 12.44
N ASP A 245 -12.82 -26.07 13.50
CA ASP A 245 -13.06 -27.51 13.64
C ASP A 245 -14.23 -28.02 12.76
N ASP A 246 -14.27 -29.33 12.51
CA ASP A 246 -15.25 -29.96 11.62
C ASP A 246 -16.71 -29.72 12.04
N GLU A 247 -17.00 -29.63 13.34
CA GLU A 247 -18.35 -29.40 13.86
C GLU A 247 -18.79 -27.95 13.60
N THR A 248 -17.89 -27.00 13.85
CA THR A 248 -18.10 -25.58 13.54
C THR A 248 -18.28 -25.36 12.04
N ILE A 249 -17.44 -25.97 11.19
CA ILE A 249 -17.56 -25.88 9.73
C ILE A 249 -18.91 -26.42 9.25
N LYS A 250 -19.30 -27.62 9.71
CA LYS A 250 -20.57 -28.24 9.32
C LYS A 250 -21.78 -27.39 9.73
N THR A 251 -21.75 -26.86 10.95
CA THR A 251 -22.83 -26.01 11.46
C THR A 251 -22.93 -24.69 10.70
N GLY A 252 -21.78 -24.05 10.42
CA GLY A 252 -21.70 -22.82 9.64
C GLY A 252 -22.20 -23.00 8.20
N ILE A 253 -21.78 -24.08 7.52
CA ILE A 253 -22.25 -24.42 6.16
C ILE A 253 -23.76 -24.63 6.14
N LYS A 254 -24.31 -25.38 7.11
CA LYS A 254 -25.76 -25.59 7.20
C LYS A 254 -26.52 -24.27 7.35
N SER A 255 -26.05 -23.39 8.24
CA SER A 255 -26.66 -22.08 8.44
C SER A 255 -26.60 -21.22 7.18
N ALA A 256 -25.47 -21.21 6.47
CA ALA A 256 -25.30 -20.49 5.21
C ALA A 256 -26.20 -21.05 4.10
N ALA A 257 -26.31 -22.38 4.01
CA ALA A 257 -27.17 -23.07 3.04
C ALA A 257 -28.65 -22.70 3.22
N GLU A 258 -29.14 -22.71 4.47
CA GLU A 258 -30.49 -22.29 4.84
C GLU A 258 -30.73 -20.81 4.49
N LYS A 259 -29.76 -19.94 4.82
CA LYS A 259 -29.86 -18.49 4.57
C LYS A 259 -29.89 -18.14 3.08
N LEU A 260 -29.10 -18.84 2.26
CA LEU A 260 -28.91 -18.53 0.84
C LEU A 260 -29.83 -19.34 -0.07
N GLY A 261 -30.56 -20.32 0.46
CA GLY A 261 -31.38 -21.25 -0.33
C GLY A 261 -30.53 -22.10 -1.27
N LYS A 262 -29.32 -22.48 -0.86
CA LYS A 262 -28.37 -23.27 -1.65
C LYS A 262 -28.12 -24.64 -0.99
N PRO A 263 -27.85 -25.71 -1.76
CA PRO A 263 -27.48 -26.99 -1.19
C PRO A 263 -26.18 -26.91 -0.36
N GLU A 264 -26.16 -27.55 0.81
CA GLU A 264 -24.97 -27.67 1.66
C GLU A 264 -23.77 -28.23 0.88
N THR A 265 -24.01 -29.15 -0.07
CA THR A 265 -22.96 -29.75 -0.90
C THR A 265 -22.25 -28.72 -1.78
N ILE A 266 -22.97 -27.74 -2.33
CA ILE A 266 -22.36 -26.68 -3.18
C ILE A 266 -21.47 -25.79 -2.33
N LEU A 267 -21.95 -25.37 -1.14
CA LEU A 267 -21.17 -24.53 -0.24
C LEU A 267 -19.95 -25.27 0.33
N THR A 268 -20.09 -26.57 0.61
CA THR A 268 -18.97 -27.43 1.00
C THR A 268 -17.92 -27.51 -0.10
N ASN A 269 -18.32 -27.82 -1.33
CA ASN A 269 -17.40 -27.87 -2.48
C ASN A 269 -16.71 -26.53 -2.73
N LEU A 270 -17.45 -25.42 -2.59
CA LEU A 270 -16.91 -24.06 -2.73
C LEU A 270 -15.82 -23.80 -1.69
N LEU A 271 -16.10 -24.10 -0.42
CA LEU A 271 -15.15 -23.94 0.68
C LEU A 271 -13.88 -24.78 0.47
N ASP A 272 -14.03 -26.03 0.06
CA ASP A 272 -12.92 -26.93 -0.24
C ASP A 272 -12.09 -26.43 -1.44
N LYS A 273 -12.74 -25.87 -2.45
CA LYS A 273 -12.05 -25.27 -3.59
C LYS A 273 -11.26 -24.03 -3.20
N ILE A 274 -11.82 -23.18 -2.34
CA ILE A 274 -11.13 -22.00 -1.78
C ILE A 274 -9.89 -22.46 -1.01
N LYS A 275 -10.02 -23.45 -0.14
CA LYS A 275 -8.90 -24.04 0.60
C LYS A 275 -7.80 -24.51 -0.34
N THR A 276 -8.15 -25.31 -1.36
CA THR A 276 -7.21 -25.85 -2.34
C THR A 276 -6.46 -24.75 -3.10
N ILE A 277 -7.18 -23.69 -3.53
CA ILE A 277 -6.57 -22.56 -4.23
C ILE A 277 -5.69 -21.75 -3.28
N ALA A 278 -6.11 -21.52 -2.04
CA ALA A 278 -5.33 -20.81 -1.04
C ALA A 278 -3.99 -21.54 -0.74
N GLU A 279 -4.02 -22.86 -0.59
CA GLU A 279 -2.83 -23.71 -0.44
C GLU A 279 -1.91 -23.63 -1.68
N LYS A 280 -2.50 -23.59 -2.89
CA LYS A 280 -1.74 -23.40 -4.13
C LYS A 280 -1.08 -22.02 -4.20
N ILE A 281 -1.78 -20.95 -3.81
CA ILE A 281 -1.23 -19.59 -3.74
C ILE A 281 -0.05 -19.57 -2.76
N GLN A 282 -0.21 -20.17 -1.58
CA GLN A 282 0.85 -20.31 -0.59
C GLN A 282 2.07 -21.03 -1.16
N LYS A 283 1.87 -22.21 -1.77
CA LYS A 283 2.95 -23.01 -2.36
C LYS A 283 3.67 -22.25 -3.47
N ASN A 284 2.93 -21.58 -4.34
CA ASN A 284 3.54 -20.75 -5.39
C ASN A 284 4.34 -19.59 -4.78
N THR A 285 3.83 -18.96 -3.72
CA THR A 285 4.55 -17.89 -3.03
C THR A 285 5.84 -18.39 -2.40
N SER A 286 5.86 -19.58 -1.79
CA SER A 286 7.10 -20.15 -1.24
C SER A 286 8.12 -20.46 -2.33
N THR A 287 7.70 -20.91 -3.53
CA THR A 287 8.63 -21.15 -4.64
C THR A 287 9.26 -19.88 -5.21
N MET A 288 8.69 -18.71 -4.94
CA MET A 288 9.29 -17.42 -5.31
C MET A 288 10.41 -17.01 -4.35
N ILE A 289 10.56 -17.69 -3.20
CA ILE A 289 11.60 -17.42 -2.22
C ILE A 289 12.77 -18.39 -2.49
N PRO A 290 13.99 -17.93 -2.81
CA PRO A 290 15.22 -18.72 -2.93
C PRO A 290 15.41 -19.89 -1.95
N ASP A 291 15.17 -19.69 -0.66
CA ASP A 291 15.28 -20.74 0.37
C ASP A 291 13.93 -21.42 0.68
N GLN A 292 12.86 -21.01 -0.01
CA GLN A 292 11.47 -21.43 0.16
C GLN A 292 10.91 -21.22 1.58
N GLN A 293 11.56 -20.35 2.37
CA GLN A 293 11.17 -20.08 3.74
C GLN A 293 10.57 -18.69 3.88
N PHE A 294 9.33 -18.63 4.36
CA PHE A 294 8.70 -17.39 4.79
C PHE A 294 9.51 -16.76 5.94
N LEU A 295 9.55 -15.43 5.99
CA LEU A 295 10.15 -14.73 7.12
C LEU A 295 9.35 -15.01 8.39
N SER A 296 10.03 -15.14 9.52
CA SER A 296 9.40 -15.08 10.83
C SER A 296 9.20 -13.62 11.26
N GLN A 297 8.23 -13.39 12.15
CA GLN A 297 8.03 -12.08 12.76
C GLN A 297 9.29 -11.62 13.53
N GLU A 298 10.05 -12.57 14.08
CA GLU A 298 11.30 -12.33 14.79
C GLU A 298 12.44 -11.85 13.86
N GLN A 299 12.51 -12.38 12.64
CA GLN A 299 13.47 -11.91 11.62
C GLN A 299 13.16 -10.47 11.20
N VAL A 300 11.87 -10.14 11.04
CA VAL A 300 11.44 -8.76 10.78
C VAL A 300 11.81 -7.87 11.98
N ALA A 301 11.50 -8.29 13.20
CA ALA A 301 11.85 -7.55 14.42
C ALA A 301 13.35 -7.28 14.55
N THR A 302 14.19 -8.26 14.25
CA THR A 302 15.65 -8.13 14.24
C THR A 302 16.12 -7.10 13.20
N THR A 303 15.49 -7.09 12.02
CA THR A 303 15.76 -6.07 10.99
C THR A 303 15.43 -4.68 11.51
N ILE A 304 14.24 -4.48 12.08
CA ILE A 304 13.84 -3.17 12.64
C ILE A 304 14.78 -2.71 13.75
N LEU A 305 15.17 -3.61 14.66
CA LEU A 305 16.14 -3.32 15.72
C LEU A 305 17.49 -2.87 15.13
N THR A 306 17.91 -3.46 14.01
CA THR A 306 19.15 -3.12 13.31
C THR A 306 19.05 -1.76 12.62
N LEU A 307 17.92 -1.45 11.98
CA LEU A 307 17.69 -0.16 11.33
C LEU A 307 17.55 1.00 12.34
N ALA A 308 17.11 0.70 13.56
CA ALA A 308 17.01 1.69 14.64
C ALA A 308 18.34 1.95 15.36
N ASP A 309 19.38 1.16 15.10
CA ASP A 309 20.72 1.36 15.64
C ASP A 309 21.33 2.71 15.21
N ASP A 310 22.01 3.39 16.12
CA ASP A 310 22.53 4.74 15.88
C ASP A 310 23.57 4.82 14.75
N GLU A 311 24.42 3.82 14.59
CA GLU A 311 25.46 3.80 13.55
C GLU A 311 24.85 3.44 12.19
N GLN A 312 24.00 2.40 12.17
CA GLN A 312 23.33 1.98 10.94
C GLN A 312 22.39 3.07 10.42
N ALA A 313 21.59 3.67 11.30
CA ALA A 313 20.59 4.65 10.92
C ALA A 313 21.20 5.88 10.22
N LYS A 314 22.39 6.33 10.68
CA LYS A 314 23.09 7.47 10.07
C LYS A 314 23.46 7.22 8.61
N ILE A 315 23.84 5.98 8.27
CA ILE A 315 24.26 5.59 6.93
C ILE A 315 23.02 5.37 6.03
N LEU A 316 21.92 4.92 6.63
CA LEU A 316 20.72 4.47 5.90
C LEU A 316 19.61 5.52 5.83
N ASN A 317 19.82 6.76 6.30
CA ASN A 317 18.79 7.81 6.25
C ASN A 317 18.24 8.00 4.82
N GLY A 318 16.92 7.99 4.69
CA GLY A 318 16.20 8.09 3.43
C GLY A 318 16.21 6.82 2.58
N LYS A 319 16.73 5.69 3.07
CA LYS A 319 16.76 4.43 2.32
C LYS A 319 15.54 3.56 2.61
N ILE A 320 15.11 2.86 1.56
CA ILE A 320 14.17 1.74 1.65
C ILE A 320 14.97 0.45 1.60
N ILE A 321 15.05 -0.23 2.74
CA ILE A 321 15.85 -1.44 2.89
C ILE A 321 15.00 -2.64 2.44
N PRO A 322 15.35 -3.31 1.33
CA PRO A 322 14.65 -4.52 0.93
C PRO A 322 14.89 -5.58 2.01
N GLY A 323 13.81 -6.07 2.60
CA GLY A 323 13.82 -7.20 3.51
C GLY A 323 13.33 -8.46 2.83
N ASP A 324 13.14 -8.44 1.51
CA ASP A 324 12.56 -9.52 0.76
C ASP A 324 13.63 -10.40 0.13
N ARG A 325 13.29 -11.68 0.04
CA ARG A 325 14.11 -12.69 -0.63
C ARG A 325 13.31 -13.24 -1.80
N VAL A 326 12.51 -12.42 -2.48
CA VAL A 326 11.54 -12.92 -3.46
C VAL A 326 12.05 -12.63 -4.87
N PHE A 327 12.12 -13.67 -5.70
CA PHE A 327 12.21 -13.52 -7.15
C PHE A 327 10.80 -13.40 -7.72
N TYR A 328 10.47 -12.24 -8.28
CA TYR A 328 9.17 -12.01 -8.91
C TYR A 328 9.34 -12.05 -10.44
N PRO A 329 8.71 -13.02 -11.15
CA PRO A 329 8.95 -13.23 -12.58
C PRO A 329 8.20 -12.24 -13.49
N VAL A 330 7.32 -11.39 -12.96
CA VAL A 330 6.51 -10.45 -13.75
C VAL A 330 7.19 -9.08 -13.74
N LYS A 331 7.46 -8.55 -14.95
CA LYS A 331 8.11 -7.25 -15.13
C LYS A 331 7.22 -6.31 -15.96
N PRO A 332 6.29 -5.56 -15.34
CA PRO A 332 5.86 -4.30 -15.93
C PRO A 332 7.09 -3.43 -16.20
N HIS A 333 7.14 -2.82 -17.38
CA HIS A 333 8.22 -2.00 -17.87
C HIS A 333 7.87 -0.52 -17.70
N VAL A 334 8.85 0.25 -17.23
CA VAL A 334 8.79 1.71 -17.18
C VAL A 334 9.53 2.26 -18.40
N ALA A 335 8.82 2.88 -19.33
CA ALA A 335 9.40 3.47 -20.52
C ALA A 335 9.78 4.95 -20.28
N SER A 336 10.89 5.40 -20.88
CA SER A 336 11.37 6.81 -20.84
C SER A 336 11.33 7.50 -22.20
N SER A 337 10.88 6.78 -23.23
CA SER A 337 10.70 7.32 -24.57
C SER A 337 9.64 6.49 -25.29
N VAL A 338 8.87 7.15 -26.14
CA VAL A 338 7.97 6.48 -27.08
C VAL A 338 8.50 6.63 -28.50
N PRO A 339 8.37 5.62 -29.37
CA PRO A 339 8.57 5.79 -30.80
C PRO A 339 7.70 6.93 -31.35
N LYS A 340 8.21 7.72 -32.30
CA LYS A 340 7.38 8.67 -33.05
C LYS A 340 6.39 7.90 -33.89
N VAL A 341 5.11 8.27 -33.80
CA VAL A 341 4.05 7.65 -34.60
C VAL A 341 3.60 8.60 -35.70
N GLU A 342 3.55 8.11 -36.93
CA GLU A 342 3.19 8.90 -38.12
C GLU A 342 1.68 8.97 -38.38
N SER A 343 0.86 8.14 -37.70
CA SER A 343 -0.60 8.08 -37.92
C SER A 343 -1.42 8.40 -36.66
N ASN A 344 -2.46 9.22 -36.85
CA ASN A 344 -3.51 9.50 -35.87
C ASN A 344 -4.72 8.56 -36.07
N GLU A 345 -4.49 7.29 -36.41
CA GLU A 345 -5.57 6.32 -36.54
C GLU A 345 -5.98 5.84 -35.14
N TYR A 346 -6.92 6.55 -34.53
CA TYR A 346 -7.63 6.12 -33.33
C TYR A 346 -8.64 5.02 -33.71
N SER A 347 -8.18 3.82 -34.02
CA SER A 347 -9.07 2.71 -34.37
C SER A 347 -9.83 2.20 -33.13
N GLU A 348 -11.16 2.08 -33.26
CA GLU A 348 -12.12 1.28 -32.45
C GLU A 348 -12.02 1.31 -30.90
N LYS A 349 -11.25 2.24 -30.30
CA LYS A 349 -10.98 2.29 -28.86
C LYS A 349 -11.47 3.59 -28.25
N ASP A 350 -12.27 3.48 -27.20
CA ASP A 350 -12.59 4.60 -26.33
C ASP A 350 -11.34 5.01 -25.53
N CYS A 351 -10.94 6.28 -25.68
CA CYS A 351 -9.85 6.91 -24.94
C CYS A 351 -10.42 7.78 -23.82
N ILE A 352 -9.93 7.59 -22.60
CA ILE A 352 -10.31 8.44 -21.49
C ILE A 352 -9.07 8.92 -20.74
N VAL A 353 -8.83 10.22 -20.76
CA VAL A 353 -7.73 10.87 -20.06
C VAL A 353 -8.23 11.39 -18.71
N THR A 354 -7.45 11.16 -17.66
CA THR A 354 -7.81 11.46 -16.28
C THR A 354 -6.59 11.90 -15.48
N GLY A 355 -6.77 12.66 -14.39
CA GLY A 355 -5.66 13.14 -13.55
C GLY A 355 -5.44 14.65 -13.60
N ASP A 356 -4.29 15.08 -13.10
CA ASP A 356 -3.97 16.50 -12.89
C ASP A 356 -3.63 17.16 -14.24
N LEU A 357 -4.66 17.63 -14.94
CA LEU A 357 -4.56 18.39 -16.19
C LEU A 357 -4.31 19.89 -15.93
N THR A 358 -3.90 20.31 -14.73
CA THR A 358 -3.86 21.72 -14.30
C THR A 358 -2.79 22.59 -14.96
N ASP A 359 -2.47 22.33 -16.23
CA ASP A 359 -1.92 23.32 -17.17
C ASP A 359 -2.82 23.55 -18.40
N ILE A 360 -4.03 22.97 -18.46
CA ILE A 360 -5.08 23.47 -19.37
C ILE A 360 -5.82 24.59 -18.64
N LYS A 361 -5.43 25.83 -18.94
CA LYS A 361 -6.03 27.07 -18.43
C LYS A 361 -7.55 26.98 -18.31
N ASP A 362 -8.05 26.77 -17.10
CA ASP A 362 -9.40 27.18 -16.74
C ASP A 362 -9.29 28.60 -16.16
N GLU A 363 -10.21 29.53 -16.45
CA GLU A 363 -10.06 30.94 -16.05
C GLU A 363 -10.70 31.26 -14.68
N ASN A 364 -11.31 30.29 -13.99
CA ASN A 364 -12.29 30.58 -12.93
C ASN A 364 -12.08 29.90 -11.55
N ASP A 365 -10.88 29.45 -11.17
CA ASP A 365 -10.72 28.77 -9.85
C ASP A 365 -9.41 29.14 -9.15
N ASP A 366 -9.41 30.25 -8.41
CA ASP A 366 -8.22 30.95 -7.91
C ASP A 366 -7.66 30.45 -6.55
N GLU A 367 -8.23 29.41 -5.91
CA GLU A 367 -7.86 29.11 -4.51
C GLU A 367 -6.89 27.94 -4.27
N TYR A 368 -6.62 27.05 -5.24
CA TYR A 368 -5.71 25.90 -5.04
C TYR A 368 -4.84 25.51 -6.26
N ARG A 369 -4.31 26.50 -7.00
CA ARG A 369 -3.57 26.34 -8.28
C ARG A 369 -2.05 26.05 -8.21
N GLY A 370 -1.50 25.62 -7.08
CA GLY A 370 -0.07 25.25 -7.02
C GLY A 370 0.18 23.78 -7.35
N SER A 371 1.12 23.49 -8.26
CA SER A 371 1.83 22.20 -8.33
C SER A 371 2.21 21.80 -6.90
N ILE A 372 1.84 20.59 -6.46
CA ILE A 372 2.05 20.02 -5.10
C ILE A 372 2.76 20.99 -4.15
N ALA A 373 1.96 21.92 -3.59
CA ALA A 373 2.35 23.01 -2.69
C ALA A 373 3.82 23.45 -2.83
N GLU A 374 4.09 24.29 -3.85
CA GLU A 374 5.34 25.06 -3.86
C GLU A 374 5.50 25.71 -2.47
N HIS A 375 6.66 25.49 -1.82
CA HIS A 375 7.12 26.11 -0.57
C HIS A 375 6.73 25.49 0.79
N CYS A 376 5.93 24.41 0.89
CA CYS A 376 5.63 23.78 2.19
C CYS A 376 6.26 22.37 2.36
N LYS A 377 6.76 22.06 3.56
CA LYS A 377 7.18 20.70 3.95
C LYS A 377 5.93 19.84 4.18
N LEU A 378 5.90 18.61 3.68
CA LEU A 378 4.79 17.68 3.95
C LEU A 378 4.60 17.49 5.46
N THR A 379 5.69 17.41 6.22
CA THR A 379 5.68 17.25 7.68
C THR A 379 5.13 18.45 8.46
N GLU A 380 4.88 19.58 7.80
CA GLU A 380 4.28 20.79 8.38
C GLU A 380 2.81 20.97 7.98
N LEU A 381 2.28 20.10 7.12
CA LEU A 381 0.87 20.13 6.75
C LEU A 381 -0.02 19.72 7.94
N ASP A 382 -1.15 20.41 8.08
CA ASP A 382 -2.25 19.89 8.87
C ASP A 382 -2.94 18.73 8.12
N ARG A 383 -3.86 18.06 8.83
CA ARG A 383 -4.56 16.91 8.28
C ARG A 383 -5.41 17.26 7.06
N SER A 384 -6.05 18.43 7.06
CA SER A 384 -6.93 18.86 5.97
C SER A 384 -6.14 19.11 4.68
N ALA A 385 -4.99 19.75 4.76
CA ALA A 385 -4.12 20.02 3.62
C ALA A 385 -3.53 18.73 3.04
N TRP A 386 -3.14 17.78 3.90
CA TRP A 386 -2.70 16.45 3.48
C TRP A 386 -3.80 15.68 2.75
N ASP A 387 -5.01 15.64 3.32
CA ASP A 387 -6.15 14.94 2.72
C ASP A 387 -6.54 15.58 1.37
N GLY A 388 -6.44 16.90 1.24
CA GLY A 388 -6.64 17.61 -0.03
C GLY A 388 -5.64 17.22 -1.12
N LEU A 389 -4.35 17.10 -0.78
CA LEU A 389 -3.32 16.64 -1.72
C LEU A 389 -3.53 15.18 -2.12
N LEU A 390 -3.84 14.30 -1.16
CA LEU A 390 -4.16 12.90 -1.46
C LEU A 390 -5.40 12.78 -2.34
N TRP A 391 -6.43 13.57 -2.07
CA TRP A 391 -7.65 13.59 -2.87
C TRP A 391 -7.33 13.91 -4.32
N ARG A 392 -6.65 15.03 -4.58
CA ARG A 392 -6.34 15.51 -5.93
C ARG A 392 -5.35 14.61 -6.66
N CYS A 393 -4.21 14.29 -6.04
CA CYS A 393 -3.08 13.69 -6.74
C CYS A 393 -3.13 12.16 -6.78
N PHE A 394 -4.05 11.53 -6.04
CA PHE A 394 -4.13 10.07 -5.97
C PHE A 394 -5.57 9.53 -5.99
N LEU A 395 -6.43 9.90 -5.04
CA LEU A 395 -7.77 9.30 -4.94
C LEU A 395 -8.63 9.60 -6.17
N VAL A 396 -8.71 10.86 -6.61
CA VAL A 396 -9.48 11.26 -7.79
C VAL A 396 -9.05 10.49 -9.06
N PRO A 397 -7.76 10.47 -9.44
CA PRO A 397 -7.31 9.67 -10.58
C PRO A 397 -7.73 8.20 -10.50
N THR A 398 -7.61 7.57 -9.32
CA THR A 398 -7.97 6.16 -9.15
C THR A 398 -9.48 5.93 -9.23
N ILE A 399 -10.29 6.75 -8.58
CA ILE A 399 -11.76 6.69 -8.62
C ILE A 399 -12.23 6.85 -10.07
N GLN A 400 -11.68 7.82 -10.79
CA GLN A 400 -11.99 8.03 -12.19
C GLN A 400 -11.66 6.79 -13.03
N VAL A 401 -10.53 6.11 -12.82
CA VAL A 401 -10.25 4.84 -13.53
C VAL A 401 -11.37 3.82 -13.30
N ARG A 402 -11.83 3.63 -12.05
CA ARG A 402 -12.92 2.70 -11.75
C ARG A 402 -14.20 3.11 -12.48
N ASP A 403 -14.60 4.36 -12.38
CA ASP A 403 -15.83 4.87 -13.01
C ASP A 403 -15.75 4.74 -14.55
N LYS A 404 -14.56 4.90 -15.13
CA LYS A 404 -14.34 4.68 -16.57
C LYS A 404 -14.38 3.21 -16.96
N LEU A 405 -13.95 2.29 -16.08
CA LEU A 405 -14.13 0.86 -16.32
C LEU A 405 -15.61 0.48 -16.38
N ASP A 406 -16.46 1.08 -15.53
CA ASP A 406 -17.90 0.87 -15.58
C ASP A 406 -18.54 1.43 -16.86
N VAL A 407 -18.07 2.57 -17.36
CA VAL A 407 -18.50 3.09 -18.68
C VAL A 407 -18.10 2.15 -19.82
N LEU A 408 -16.89 1.62 -19.81
CA LEU A 408 -16.37 0.72 -20.85
C LEU A 408 -17.03 -0.67 -20.78
N VAL A 409 -17.38 -1.13 -19.59
CA VAL A 409 -17.97 -2.44 -19.32
C VAL A 409 -19.12 -2.30 -18.32
N PRO A 410 -20.30 -1.81 -18.76
CA PRO A 410 -21.43 -1.59 -17.86
C PRO A 410 -21.84 -2.87 -17.13
N GLY A 411 -21.90 -2.81 -15.80
CA GLY A 411 -22.21 -3.97 -14.94
C GLY A 411 -21.07 -4.97 -14.78
N GLY A 412 -19.87 -4.66 -15.29
CA GLY A 412 -18.70 -5.52 -15.20
C GLY A 412 -18.17 -5.70 -13.77
N SER A 413 -18.42 -4.74 -12.87
CA SER A 413 -18.09 -4.89 -11.44
C SER A 413 -18.78 -6.13 -10.85
N ASP A 414 -20.07 -6.25 -11.14
CA ASP A 414 -20.96 -7.29 -10.63
C ASP A 414 -20.78 -8.61 -11.39
N ASP A 415 -20.65 -8.53 -12.73
CA ASP A 415 -20.36 -9.67 -13.59
C ASP A 415 -18.99 -9.52 -14.30
N PRO A 416 -17.90 -9.98 -13.67
CA PRO A 416 -16.55 -9.84 -14.22
C PRO A 416 -16.34 -10.57 -15.55
N ARG A 417 -17.24 -11.47 -15.96
CA ARG A 417 -17.17 -12.15 -17.26
C ARG A 417 -17.36 -11.18 -18.43
N LEU A 418 -18.05 -10.05 -18.19
CA LEU A 418 -18.29 -9.01 -19.20
C LEU A 418 -17.00 -8.32 -19.66
N PHE A 419 -15.93 -8.38 -18.86
CA PHE A 419 -14.63 -7.80 -19.25
C PHE A 419 -13.89 -8.61 -20.31
N LYS A 420 -14.28 -9.85 -20.56
CA LYS A 420 -13.54 -10.73 -21.46
C LYS A 420 -13.50 -10.14 -22.87
N ASP A 421 -12.30 -10.06 -23.44
CA ASP A 421 -12.01 -9.56 -24.79
C ASP A 421 -12.37 -8.08 -25.04
N THR A 422 -12.87 -7.34 -24.04
CA THR A 422 -13.20 -5.91 -24.17
C THR A 422 -11.96 -5.06 -24.40
N LYS A 423 -12.09 -3.99 -25.18
CA LYS A 423 -11.00 -3.08 -25.54
C LYS A 423 -11.24 -1.69 -24.97
N GLY A 424 -10.16 -1.01 -24.60
CA GLY A 424 -10.23 0.36 -24.08
C GLY A 424 -8.88 0.87 -23.64
N ARG A 425 -8.74 2.19 -23.56
CA ARG A 425 -7.50 2.86 -23.16
C ARG A 425 -7.84 3.96 -22.15
N ILE A 426 -7.34 3.82 -20.92
CA ILE A 426 -7.46 4.83 -19.87
C ILE A 426 -6.05 5.39 -19.65
N VAL A 427 -5.88 6.71 -19.69
CA VAL A 427 -4.59 7.36 -19.47
C VAL A 427 -4.69 8.24 -18.23
N ILE A 428 -3.86 7.95 -17.24
CA ILE A 428 -3.65 8.80 -16.06
C ILE A 428 -2.47 9.72 -16.34
N ILE A 429 -2.68 11.03 -16.25
CA ILE A 429 -1.59 12.00 -16.16
C ILE A 429 -1.35 12.26 -14.67
N GLY A 430 -0.24 11.72 -14.17
CA GLY A 430 0.18 11.93 -12.79
C GLY A 430 0.85 13.30 -12.60
N PRO A 431 1.16 13.67 -11.35
CA PRO A 431 1.74 14.96 -11.07
C PRO A 431 3.12 15.12 -11.72
N ALA A 432 3.33 16.30 -12.29
CA ALA A 432 4.59 16.69 -12.91
C ALA A 432 5.69 16.91 -11.85
N LEU A 433 6.94 16.62 -12.22
CA LEU A 433 8.08 17.04 -11.40
C LEU A 433 8.19 18.57 -11.37
N PRO A 434 8.73 19.15 -10.29
CA PRO A 434 8.89 20.59 -10.17
C PRO A 434 9.91 21.13 -11.18
N VAL A 435 9.71 22.37 -11.61
CA VAL A 435 10.51 23.03 -12.64
C VAL A 435 11.42 24.10 -12.03
N GLY A 436 12.68 24.15 -12.48
CA GLY A 436 13.60 25.21 -12.10
C GLY A 436 15.07 24.85 -12.28
N LYS A 437 15.93 25.87 -12.32
CA LYS A 437 17.38 25.70 -12.53
C LYS A 437 18.10 24.93 -11.41
N LYS A 438 17.50 24.85 -10.21
CA LYS A 438 18.07 24.20 -9.01
C LYS A 438 16.97 23.55 -8.16
N ILE A 439 16.38 22.49 -8.69
CA ILE A 439 15.41 21.69 -7.94
C ILE A 439 16.14 20.80 -6.92
N SER A 440 15.78 20.92 -5.65
CA SER A 440 16.36 20.11 -4.58
C SER A 440 15.84 18.66 -4.64
N GLY A 441 16.56 17.72 -4.00
CA GLY A 441 16.05 16.35 -3.81
C GLY A 441 14.75 16.33 -3.00
N HIS A 442 14.61 17.28 -2.07
CA HIS A 442 13.42 17.47 -1.24
C HIS A 442 12.17 17.78 -2.07
N GLU A 443 12.23 18.78 -2.97
CA GLU A 443 11.07 19.17 -3.80
C GLU A 443 10.58 18.01 -4.67
N ARG A 444 11.50 17.23 -5.25
CA ARG A 444 11.16 16.02 -6.02
C ARG A 444 10.55 14.93 -5.14
N ALA A 445 11.11 14.71 -3.94
CA ALA A 445 10.64 13.66 -3.03
C ALA A 445 9.17 13.88 -2.61
N LYS A 446 8.72 15.13 -2.47
CA LYS A 446 7.31 15.45 -2.18
C LYS A 446 6.37 14.97 -3.28
N VAL A 447 6.69 15.29 -4.53
CA VAL A 447 5.91 14.85 -5.71
C VAL A 447 5.93 13.33 -5.86
N GLU A 448 7.09 12.72 -5.61
CA GLU A 448 7.25 11.27 -5.70
C GLU A 448 6.37 10.49 -4.73
N VAL A 449 5.90 11.08 -3.62
CA VAL A 449 4.91 10.42 -2.73
C VAL A 449 3.68 9.96 -3.52
N PHE A 450 3.14 10.84 -4.37
CA PHE A 450 1.93 10.58 -5.13
C PHE A 450 2.22 9.78 -6.39
N ARG A 451 3.33 10.07 -7.09
CA ARG A 451 3.76 9.24 -8.23
C ARG A 451 4.01 7.79 -7.81
N GLY A 452 4.62 7.58 -6.64
CA GLY A 452 4.87 6.27 -6.03
C GLY A 452 3.60 5.54 -5.58
N ALA A 453 2.48 6.25 -5.41
CA ALA A 453 1.18 5.63 -5.22
C ALA A 453 0.63 5.06 -6.54
N LEU A 454 0.72 5.86 -7.61
CA LEU A 454 0.13 5.55 -8.92
C LEU A 454 0.85 4.41 -9.66
N ARG A 455 2.17 4.26 -9.50
CA ARG A 455 2.94 3.21 -10.19
C ARG A 455 2.51 1.77 -9.84
N PRO A 456 2.50 1.34 -8.56
CA PRO A 456 2.01 0.01 -8.18
C PRO A 456 0.50 -0.14 -8.36
N PHE A 457 -0.28 0.96 -8.29
CA PHE A 457 -1.70 0.96 -8.63
C PHE A 457 -1.93 0.52 -10.08
N VAL A 458 -1.40 1.26 -11.06
CA VAL A 458 -1.59 0.97 -12.49
C VAL A 458 -1.03 -0.40 -12.86
N THR A 459 0.12 -0.77 -12.28
CA THR A 459 0.68 -2.11 -12.45
C THR A 459 -0.28 -3.22 -12.00
N THR A 460 -0.87 -3.07 -10.81
CA THR A 460 -1.78 -4.07 -10.25
C THR A 460 -3.08 -4.16 -11.05
N VAL A 461 -3.66 -3.02 -11.42
CA VAL A 461 -4.90 -2.95 -12.21
C VAL A 461 -4.72 -3.60 -13.59
N ASN A 462 -3.63 -3.31 -14.31
CA ASN A 462 -3.39 -3.95 -15.61
C ASN A 462 -3.16 -5.46 -15.49
N GLN A 463 -2.50 -5.91 -14.42
CA GLN A 463 -2.33 -7.35 -14.20
C GLN A 463 -3.69 -8.04 -13.99
N GLU A 464 -4.61 -7.39 -13.29
CA GLU A 464 -5.97 -7.90 -13.09
C GLU A 464 -6.75 -7.92 -14.41
N LEU A 465 -6.75 -6.81 -15.16
CA LEU A 465 -7.41 -6.71 -16.46
C LEU A 465 -6.91 -7.79 -17.43
N SER A 466 -5.59 -7.94 -17.57
CA SER A 466 -4.97 -8.90 -18.50
C SER A 466 -5.12 -10.36 -18.03
N ASP A 467 -4.64 -10.68 -16.83
CA ASP A 467 -4.45 -12.07 -16.46
C ASP A 467 -5.67 -12.69 -15.82
N VAL A 468 -6.48 -11.88 -15.14
CA VAL A 468 -7.64 -12.36 -14.39
C VAL A 468 -8.90 -12.18 -15.22
N LEU A 469 -9.19 -10.95 -15.65
CA LEU A 469 -10.41 -10.61 -16.38
C LEU A 469 -10.35 -10.93 -17.88
N LYS A 470 -9.16 -11.23 -18.42
CA LYS A 470 -8.94 -11.49 -19.85
C LYS A 470 -9.43 -10.35 -20.75
N SER A 471 -9.28 -9.12 -20.27
CA SER A 471 -9.61 -7.89 -20.98
C SER A 471 -8.39 -7.35 -21.73
N ASN A 472 -8.66 -6.68 -22.86
CA ASN A 472 -7.70 -5.90 -23.63
C ASN A 472 -7.73 -4.41 -23.25
N ILE A 473 -8.52 -4.01 -22.24
CA ILE A 473 -8.46 -2.68 -21.64
C ILE A 473 -7.08 -2.50 -20.98
N ARG A 474 -6.48 -1.33 -21.16
CA ARG A 474 -5.20 -0.95 -20.54
C ARG A 474 -5.31 0.41 -19.88
N VAL A 475 -4.73 0.50 -18.69
CA VAL A 475 -4.57 1.75 -17.94
C VAL A 475 -3.11 2.17 -18.05
N PHE A 476 -2.84 3.38 -18.51
CA PHE A 476 -1.50 3.92 -18.64
C PHE A 476 -1.27 5.02 -17.63
N LEU A 477 -0.03 5.17 -17.17
CA LEU A 477 0.40 6.27 -16.33
C LEU A 477 1.46 7.06 -17.08
N ILE A 478 1.20 8.34 -17.33
CA ILE A 478 2.19 9.29 -17.82
C ILE A 478 2.62 10.15 -16.64
N LEU A 479 3.93 10.28 -16.44
CA LEU A 479 4.56 11.02 -15.36
C LEU A 479 5.44 12.13 -15.97
N PRO A 480 4.89 13.34 -16.19
CA PRO A 480 5.59 14.45 -16.85
C PRO A 480 6.70 15.06 -15.99
N GLY A 481 7.60 15.79 -16.64
CA GLY A 481 8.73 16.47 -16.00
C GLY A 481 9.95 15.56 -15.80
N SER A 482 11.08 16.20 -15.58
CA SER A 482 12.40 15.56 -15.60
C SER A 482 13.20 15.82 -14.32
N ILE A 483 14.14 14.93 -14.00
CA ILE A 483 15.02 15.11 -12.84
C ILE A 483 15.89 16.36 -12.92
N ASP A 484 16.13 16.91 -14.12
CA ASP A 484 16.95 18.11 -14.32
C ASP A 484 16.14 19.42 -14.19
N GLY A 485 14.84 19.33 -13.89
CA GLY A 485 13.98 20.48 -13.59
C GLY A 485 13.61 21.30 -14.82
N LYS A 486 13.56 20.67 -16.01
CA LYS A 486 13.02 21.31 -17.21
C LYS A 486 11.49 21.31 -17.19
N GLU A 487 10.91 22.30 -17.86
CA GLU A 487 9.47 22.34 -18.13
C GLU A 487 9.03 21.05 -18.85
N PRO A 488 7.95 20.39 -18.40
CA PRO A 488 7.34 19.29 -19.12
C PRO A 488 6.98 19.66 -20.55
N SER A 489 7.29 18.79 -21.51
CA SER A 489 7.01 19.07 -22.92
C SER A 489 5.60 18.65 -23.28
N HIS A 490 4.76 19.62 -23.65
CA HIS A 490 3.43 19.38 -24.20
C HIS A 490 3.49 18.48 -25.45
N GLU A 491 4.52 18.66 -26.29
CA GLU A 491 4.74 17.83 -27.47
C GLU A 491 5.04 16.37 -27.08
N ASN A 492 5.90 16.15 -26.08
CA ASN A 492 6.22 14.80 -25.62
C ASN A 492 4.99 14.11 -24.99
N LEU A 493 4.19 14.86 -24.23
CA LEU A 493 2.94 14.38 -23.64
C LEU A 493 1.95 13.94 -24.73
N VAL A 494 1.67 14.82 -25.72
CA VAL A 494 0.76 14.50 -26.83
C VAL A 494 1.28 13.33 -27.66
N ASN A 495 2.57 13.30 -27.98
CA ASN A 495 3.19 12.18 -28.70
C ASN A 495 3.06 10.87 -27.93
N THR A 496 3.22 10.90 -26.60
CA THR A 496 3.03 9.73 -25.74
C THR A 496 1.57 9.27 -25.77
N ILE A 497 0.61 10.18 -25.60
CA ILE A 497 -0.82 9.82 -25.69
C ILE A 497 -1.13 9.19 -27.05
N ASN A 498 -0.69 9.81 -28.15
CA ASN A 498 -0.90 9.27 -29.49
C ASN A 498 -0.28 7.88 -29.66
N TYR A 499 0.95 7.67 -29.16
CA TYR A 499 1.57 6.34 -29.16
C TYR A 499 0.73 5.30 -28.43
N LEU A 500 0.26 5.62 -27.22
CA LEU A 500 -0.57 4.73 -26.40
C LEU A 500 -1.92 4.38 -27.04
N MET A 501 -2.37 5.24 -27.96
CA MET A 501 -3.63 5.05 -28.70
C MET A 501 -3.48 4.19 -29.96
N THR A 502 -2.27 3.91 -30.43
CA THR A 502 -2.03 3.16 -31.68
C THR A 502 -2.27 1.65 -31.54
N ASP A 503 -2.48 0.96 -32.66
CA ASP A 503 -2.98 -0.42 -32.67
C ASP A 503 -1.96 -1.51 -32.30
N GLU A 504 -2.51 -2.62 -31.77
CA GLU A 504 -1.97 -3.64 -30.84
C GLU A 504 -0.56 -4.27 -31.02
N LYS A 505 0.23 -3.96 -32.06
CA LYS A 505 1.51 -4.66 -32.28
C LYS A 505 2.72 -4.08 -31.54
N ALA A 506 2.64 -2.85 -31.01
CA ALA A 506 3.81 -2.12 -30.53
C ALA A 506 3.97 -2.00 -29.01
N ILE A 507 2.94 -2.29 -28.20
CA ILE A 507 2.94 -2.02 -26.74
C ILE A 507 2.66 -3.31 -25.98
N SER A 508 3.63 -3.77 -25.21
CA SER A 508 3.47 -4.95 -24.35
C SER A 508 2.48 -4.65 -23.21
N SER A 509 1.74 -5.66 -22.71
CA SER A 509 0.92 -5.52 -21.49
C SER A 509 1.73 -5.15 -20.25
N SER A 510 3.06 -5.30 -20.31
CA SER A 510 3.98 -4.83 -19.29
C SER A 510 4.27 -3.32 -19.36
N GLU A 511 4.17 -2.67 -20.51
CA GLU A 511 4.57 -1.27 -20.71
C GLU A 511 3.43 -0.32 -20.38
N VAL A 512 3.29 0.04 -19.09
CA VAL A 512 2.14 0.79 -18.58
C VAL A 512 2.49 2.11 -17.88
N ILE A 513 3.77 2.42 -17.67
CA ILE A 513 4.24 3.65 -17.02
C ILE A 513 5.26 4.36 -17.93
N PHE A 514 5.06 5.65 -18.17
CA PHE A 514 5.81 6.45 -19.13
C PHE A 514 6.32 7.74 -18.48
N HIS A 515 7.61 8.02 -18.65
CA HIS A 515 8.26 9.26 -18.23
C HIS A 515 8.74 10.01 -19.49
N PRO A 516 7.87 10.79 -20.14
CA PRO A 516 8.12 11.28 -21.50
C PRO A 516 9.21 12.36 -21.59
N ASP A 517 9.55 13.00 -20.47
CA ASP A 517 10.53 14.10 -20.41
C ASP A 517 11.88 13.68 -19.81
N GLU A 518 12.00 12.44 -19.31
CA GLU A 518 13.25 11.94 -18.74
C GLU A 518 14.20 11.53 -19.87
N THR A 519 15.27 12.29 -20.07
CA THR A 519 16.38 11.87 -20.93
C THR A 519 17.28 10.92 -20.16
N ARG A 520 17.39 9.66 -20.62
CA ARG A 520 18.37 8.71 -20.08
C ARG A 520 19.69 8.74 -20.82
#